data_AF-A0A852Z3G7-F1
#
_entry.id   AF-A0A852Z3G7-F1
#
_cell.length_a   1.000
_cell.length_b   1.000
_cell.length_c   1.000
_cell.angle_alpha   90.00
_cell.angle_beta   90.00
_cell.angle_gamma   90.00
#
_symmetry.space_group_name_H-M   'P 1'
#
loop_
_entity.id
_entity.type
_entity.pdbx_description
1 polymer ?
#
loop_
_entity_poly.entity_id
_entity_poly.type
_entity_poly.pdbx_seq_one_letter_code
_entity_poly.pdbx_strand_id
1 'polypeptide(L)'
;MIADTLDRVAVAARPEGQSVSRLHRLARARSIARERADGGEQRMREWLRWPVIRQLTGADSLGRGHAARSERTDSERARTSEADSVVGSICPYCAVGCAQRIYVRDGAVSQIEGDPDSPVSRGRLCPKGAASRSLVTSPSRQARVRYRRPHGTDWEDLDLDTALDMIAERVIRTRDETWESSTEDGTRLNRTTGIASLGGATLDNEENYLMKKLYTALGAIQIENQARI
;
A
#
# COMPACT_ATOMS: atom_id res chain seq x y z
N MET A 1 -15.08 -51.46 -12.75
CA MET A 1 -15.82 -52.14 -11.65
C MET A 1 -16.76 -51.12 -11.03
N ILE A 2 -18.08 -51.18 -11.06
CA ILE A 2 -19.10 -51.96 -11.79
C ILE A 2 -20.21 -50.92 -11.98
N ALA A 3 -20.72 -50.78 -13.20
CA ALA A 3 -21.96 -50.08 -13.46
C ALA A 3 -23.13 -50.96 -12.99
N ASP A 4 -24.22 -50.31 -12.56
CA ASP A 4 -25.58 -50.75 -12.85
C ASP A 4 -26.06 -52.06 -12.19
N THR A 5 -26.87 -51.97 -11.13
CA THR A 5 -27.91 -52.99 -10.89
C THR A 5 -28.99 -52.53 -9.91
N LEU A 6 -30.23 -52.59 -10.41
CA LEU A 6 -31.48 -52.91 -9.71
C LEU A 6 -32.28 -51.76 -9.09
N ASP A 7 -32.94 -51.09 -10.02
CA ASP A 7 -34.39 -50.92 -9.99
C ASP A 7 -35.13 -52.25 -9.66
N ARG A 8 -36.31 -52.15 -9.00
CA ARG A 8 -37.19 -53.19 -8.40
C ARG A 8 -36.84 -53.52 -6.93
N VAL A 9 -37.64 -53.15 -5.94
CA VAL A 9 -39.04 -53.55 -5.73
C VAL A 9 -39.81 -52.42 -5.03
N ALA A 10 -40.83 -51.91 -5.72
CA ALA A 10 -41.94 -51.23 -5.06
C ALA A 10 -42.81 -52.28 -4.34
N VAL A 11 -43.33 -51.93 -3.17
CA VAL A 11 -44.74 -52.08 -2.72
C VAL A 11 -44.75 -52.15 -1.20
N ALA A 12 -45.05 -51.03 -0.55
CA ALA A 12 -45.64 -51.01 0.78
C ALA A 12 -46.73 -49.94 0.80
N ALA A 13 -47.97 -50.43 0.76
CA ALA A 13 -49.24 -49.81 1.15
C ALA A 13 -49.40 -48.29 0.90
N ARG A 14 -49.98 -47.95 -0.25
CA ARG A 14 -50.68 -46.67 -0.43
C ARG A 14 -52.13 -46.84 0.01
N PRO A 15 -52.71 -45.92 0.83
CA PRO A 15 -54.15 -45.90 1.02
C PRO A 15 -54.82 -45.62 -0.32
N GLU A 16 -55.77 -46.49 -0.68
CA GLU A 16 -56.58 -46.40 -1.89
C GLU A 16 -57.29 -45.04 -1.97
N GLY A 17 -57.25 -44.41 -3.15
CA GLY A 17 -58.18 -43.33 -3.50
C GLY A 17 -57.61 -41.94 -3.79
N GLN A 18 -56.29 -41.74 -3.91
CA GLN A 18 -55.75 -40.46 -4.43
C GLN A 18 -54.79 -40.67 -5.60
N SER A 19 -55.14 -40.13 -6.78
CA SER A 19 -54.34 -40.23 -8.00
C SER A 19 -52.95 -39.59 -7.80
N VAL A 20 -51.91 -40.18 -8.40
CA VAL A 20 -50.51 -39.69 -8.37
C VAL A 20 -50.43 -38.22 -8.84
N SER A 21 -51.33 -37.80 -9.73
CA SER A 21 -51.45 -36.40 -10.18
C SER A 21 -52.02 -35.45 -9.13
N ARG A 22 -52.76 -35.94 -8.12
CA ARG A 22 -53.26 -35.17 -6.98
C ARG A 22 -52.16 -34.92 -5.96
N LEU A 23 -51.33 -35.93 -5.68
CA LEU A 23 -50.17 -35.81 -4.78
C LEU A 23 -49.10 -34.86 -5.33
N HIS A 24 -48.75 -34.95 -6.63
CA HIS A 24 -47.86 -33.99 -7.27
C HIS A 24 -48.41 -32.56 -7.29
N ARG A 25 -49.72 -32.38 -7.52
CA ARG A 25 -50.38 -31.08 -7.44
C ARG A 25 -50.36 -30.49 -6.04
N LEU A 26 -50.58 -31.30 -5.01
CA LEU A 26 -50.51 -30.88 -3.61
C LEU A 26 -49.08 -30.51 -3.18
N ALA A 27 -48.07 -31.26 -3.64
CA ALA A 27 -46.66 -30.95 -3.39
C ALA A 27 -46.23 -29.64 -4.05
N ARG A 28 -46.62 -29.42 -5.32
CA ARG A 28 -46.36 -28.17 -6.06
C ARG A 28 -47.12 -26.98 -5.48
N ALA A 29 -48.37 -27.17 -5.03
CA ALA A 29 -49.13 -26.14 -4.33
C ALA A 29 -48.48 -25.77 -2.98
N ARG A 30 -47.91 -26.74 -2.26
CA ARG A 30 -47.16 -26.50 -1.02
C ARG A 30 -45.83 -25.78 -1.25
N SER A 31 -45.10 -26.07 -2.35
CA SER A 31 -43.87 -25.33 -2.67
C SER A 31 -44.17 -23.90 -3.09
N ILE A 32 -45.18 -23.67 -3.95
CA ILE A 32 -45.62 -22.32 -4.35
C ILE A 32 -46.15 -21.53 -3.15
N ALA A 33 -46.85 -22.18 -2.21
CA ALA A 33 -47.30 -21.54 -0.98
C ALA A 33 -46.14 -21.16 -0.06
N ARG A 34 -45.08 -21.99 0.02
CA ARG A 34 -43.84 -21.67 0.74
C ARG A 34 -43.07 -20.53 0.07
N GLU A 35 -42.87 -20.57 -1.24
CA GLU A 35 -42.23 -19.48 -2.01
C GLU A 35 -42.99 -18.16 -1.87
N ARG A 36 -44.32 -18.19 -1.85
CA ARG A 36 -45.16 -17.00 -1.60
C ARG A 36 -45.11 -16.52 -0.15
N ALA A 37 -45.03 -17.44 0.82
CA ALA A 37 -44.87 -17.10 2.23
C ALA A 37 -43.49 -16.50 2.50
N ASP A 38 -42.42 -17.10 1.98
CA ASP A 38 -41.05 -16.61 2.06
C ASP A 38 -40.90 -15.24 1.37
N GLY A 39 -41.54 -15.05 0.21
CA GLY A 39 -41.59 -13.76 -0.48
C GLY A 39 -42.41 -12.69 0.26
N GLY A 40 -43.46 -13.11 0.99
CA GLY A 40 -44.24 -12.23 1.86
C GLY A 40 -43.47 -11.79 3.12
N GLU A 41 -42.74 -12.73 3.72
CA GLU A 41 -41.88 -12.46 4.87
C GLU A 41 -40.67 -11.59 4.48
N GLN A 42 -40.06 -11.82 3.32
CA GLN A 42 -39.03 -10.94 2.77
C GLN A 42 -39.55 -9.54 2.48
N ARG A 43 -40.72 -9.39 1.85
CA ARG A 43 -41.35 -8.07 1.62
C ARG A 43 -41.66 -7.35 2.93
N MET A 44 -42.14 -8.06 3.95
CA MET A 44 -42.40 -7.48 5.27
C MET A 44 -41.11 -7.02 5.95
N ARG A 45 -40.05 -7.83 5.87
CA ARG A 45 -38.71 -7.46 6.38
C ARG A 45 -38.14 -6.26 5.64
N GLU A 46 -38.29 -6.18 4.32
CA GLU A 46 -37.93 -4.98 3.54
C GLU A 46 -38.72 -3.75 3.95
N TRP A 47 -40.04 -3.90 4.18
CA TRP A 47 -40.90 -2.81 4.61
C TRP A 47 -40.50 -2.29 5.99
N LEU A 48 -40.29 -3.17 6.97
CA LEU A 48 -39.84 -2.81 8.32
C LEU A 48 -38.41 -2.23 8.36
N ARG A 49 -37.59 -2.47 7.33
CA ARG A 49 -36.26 -1.87 7.17
C ARG A 49 -36.30 -0.43 6.66
N TRP A 50 -37.48 0.09 6.27
CA TRP A 50 -37.58 1.43 5.73
C TRP A 50 -37.23 2.48 6.80
N PRO A 51 -36.33 3.46 6.51
CA PRO A 51 -35.81 4.37 7.53
C PRO A 51 -36.91 5.11 8.30
N VAL A 52 -38.00 5.52 7.63
CA VAL A 52 -39.12 6.22 8.29
C VAL A 52 -39.82 5.33 9.32
N ILE A 53 -39.96 4.03 9.05
CA ILE A 53 -40.60 3.10 9.98
C ILE A 53 -39.69 2.89 11.18
N ARG A 54 -38.39 2.69 10.94
CA ARG A 54 -37.39 2.55 12.02
C ARG A 54 -37.30 3.79 12.90
N GLN A 55 -37.54 4.98 12.37
CA GLN A 55 -37.61 6.24 13.12
C GLN A 55 -38.88 6.34 13.97
N LEU A 56 -40.02 5.93 13.41
CA LEU A 56 -41.31 5.97 14.10
C LEU A 56 -41.47 4.88 15.16
N THR A 57 -40.84 3.72 14.98
CA THR A 57 -40.97 2.55 15.87
C THR A 57 -39.74 2.29 16.74
N GLY A 58 -38.65 3.04 16.56
CA GLY A 58 -37.38 2.84 17.25
C GLY A 58 -37.03 3.96 18.24
N ALA A 59 -35.88 3.81 18.92
CA ALA A 59 -35.38 4.80 19.88
C ALA A 59 -34.75 6.05 19.22
N ASP A 60 -34.72 6.12 17.89
CA ASP A 60 -34.10 7.19 17.09
C ASP A 60 -35.16 8.08 16.44
N SER A 61 -35.96 8.74 17.28
CA SER A 61 -37.07 9.61 16.86
C SER A 61 -36.62 10.85 16.09
N LEU A 62 -35.36 11.26 16.24
CA LEU A 62 -34.75 12.36 15.50
C LEU A 62 -34.19 11.94 14.14
N GLY A 63 -34.13 10.64 13.85
CA GLY A 63 -33.59 10.09 12.60
C GLY A 63 -32.11 10.45 12.37
N ARG A 64 -31.33 10.63 13.44
CA ARG A 64 -29.91 11.01 13.39
C ARG A 64 -28.97 9.88 13.81
N GLY A 65 -29.52 8.76 14.24
CA GLY A 65 -28.79 7.58 14.70
C GLY A 65 -28.98 6.38 13.79
N HIS A 66 -29.24 5.22 14.39
CA HIS A 66 -29.25 3.93 13.70
C HIS A 66 -30.42 3.76 12.71
N ALA A 67 -31.52 4.50 12.87
CA ALA A 67 -32.67 4.37 11.98
C ALA A 67 -32.41 4.96 10.58
N ALA A 68 -31.49 5.93 10.48
CA ALA A 68 -31.05 6.54 9.23
C ALA A 68 -29.81 5.87 8.62
N ARG A 69 -29.18 4.91 9.32
CA ARG A 69 -28.00 4.20 8.84
C ARG A 69 -28.38 2.98 7.99
N SER A 70 -27.65 2.80 6.90
CA SER A 70 -27.77 1.63 6.04
C SER A 70 -26.83 0.52 6.51
N GLU A 71 -27.13 -0.73 6.20
CA GLU A 71 -26.21 -1.85 6.43
C GLU A 71 -24.85 -1.62 5.78
N ARG A 72 -24.82 -1.00 4.60
CA ARG A 72 -23.58 -0.56 3.94
C ARG A 72 -22.77 0.32 4.89
N THR A 73 -23.36 1.42 5.38
CA THR A 73 -22.71 2.35 6.32
C THR A 73 -22.21 1.64 7.58
N ASP A 74 -22.96 0.67 8.09
CA ASP A 74 -22.59 -0.08 9.30
C ASP A 74 -21.48 -1.09 9.05
N SER A 75 -21.39 -1.62 7.82
CA SER A 75 -20.36 -2.55 7.37
C SER A 75 -19.06 -1.87 6.93
N GLU A 76 -19.08 -0.56 6.65
CA GLU A 76 -17.87 0.17 6.26
C GLU A 76 -16.83 0.10 7.40
N ARG A 77 -15.60 -0.25 7.04
CA ARG A 77 -14.44 -0.26 7.93
C ARG A 77 -13.38 0.71 7.44
N ALA A 78 -12.49 1.12 8.32
CA ALA A 78 -11.34 1.92 7.90
C ALA A 78 -10.48 1.13 6.92
N ARG A 79 -9.96 1.78 5.88
CA ARG A 79 -9.03 1.15 4.90
C ARG A 79 -7.78 0.56 5.54
N THR A 80 -7.44 1.04 6.74
CA THR A 80 -6.31 0.59 7.56
C THR A 80 -6.63 -0.62 8.43
N SER A 81 -7.90 -1.02 8.56
CA SER A 81 -8.33 -2.14 9.43
C SER A 81 -7.87 -3.52 8.94
N GLU A 82 -7.52 -3.63 7.65
CA GLU A 82 -7.03 -4.86 7.01
C GLU A 82 -5.50 -4.88 6.89
N ALA A 83 -4.78 -4.02 7.62
CA ALA A 83 -3.32 -4.02 7.62
C ALA A 83 -2.76 -5.14 8.50
N ASP A 84 -1.74 -5.85 8.01
CA ASP A 84 -1.04 -6.91 8.74
C ASP A 84 -0.12 -6.33 9.82
N SER A 85 0.47 -5.15 9.56
CA SER A 85 1.32 -4.45 10.50
C SER A 85 1.33 -2.94 10.26
N VAL A 86 1.79 -2.21 11.29
CA VAL A 86 1.96 -0.75 11.25
C VAL A 86 3.36 -0.40 11.69
N VAL A 87 4.06 0.39 10.88
CA VAL A 87 5.44 0.83 11.13
C VAL A 87 5.50 2.35 11.27
N GLY A 88 6.23 2.83 12.27
CA GLY A 88 6.48 4.26 12.46
C GLY A 88 7.53 4.79 11.49
N SER A 89 7.33 6.00 10.97
CA SER A 89 8.29 6.67 10.08
C SER A 89 8.17 8.20 10.21
N ILE A 90 9.05 8.94 9.52
CA ILE A 90 9.07 10.40 9.47
C ILE A 90 8.83 10.86 8.03
N CYS A 91 8.01 11.90 7.88
CA CYS A 91 7.73 12.53 6.60
C CYS A 91 9.02 13.03 5.90
N PRO A 92 9.31 12.61 4.66
CA PRO A 92 10.60 12.87 4.01
C PRO A 92 10.68 14.23 3.29
N TYR A 93 9.72 15.14 3.52
CA TYR A 93 9.58 16.34 2.70
C TYR A 93 10.29 17.59 3.25
N CYS A 94 9.88 18.08 4.41
CA CYS A 94 10.41 19.31 4.98
C CYS A 94 10.83 19.10 6.43
N ALA A 95 11.59 20.05 6.98
CA ALA A 95 12.19 19.97 8.30
C ALA A 95 11.22 20.05 9.49
N VAL A 96 9.89 20.03 9.25
CA VAL A 96 8.92 19.93 10.35
C VAL A 96 9.03 18.58 11.06
N GLY A 97 9.36 17.50 10.33
CA GLY A 97 9.53 16.18 10.93
C GLY A 97 8.22 15.54 11.41
N CYS A 98 7.12 15.69 10.66
CA CYS A 98 5.85 15.06 11.02
C CYS A 98 6.01 13.53 11.06
N ALA A 99 5.68 12.89 12.19
CA ALA A 99 5.66 11.43 12.28
C ALA A 99 4.46 10.83 11.52
N GLN A 100 4.67 9.65 10.97
CA GLN A 100 3.75 8.91 10.12
C GLN A 100 3.60 7.46 10.57
N ARG A 101 2.42 6.89 10.32
CA ARG A 101 2.13 5.46 10.43
C ARG A 101 2.00 4.87 9.04
N ILE A 102 2.85 3.90 8.74
CA ILE A 102 2.86 3.14 7.48
C ILE A 102 2.14 1.83 7.73
N TYR A 103 1.01 1.64 7.06
CA TYR A 103 0.22 0.42 7.12
C TYR A 103 0.68 -0.51 6.00
N VAL A 104 0.99 -1.75 6.36
CA VAL A 104 1.50 -2.77 5.43
C VAL A 104 0.47 -3.89 5.33
N ARG A 105 0.23 -4.36 4.10
CA ARG A 105 -0.62 -5.51 3.80
C ARG A 105 0.01 -6.32 2.67
N ASP A 106 0.03 -7.64 2.81
CA ASP A 106 0.57 -8.57 1.79
C ASP A 106 2.02 -8.20 1.39
N GLY A 107 2.81 -7.72 2.36
CA GLY A 107 4.19 -7.27 2.15
C GLY A 107 4.35 -5.92 1.43
N ALA A 108 3.26 -5.20 1.14
CA ALA A 108 3.28 -3.93 0.43
C ALA A 108 2.66 -2.79 1.26
N VAL A 109 3.09 -1.54 0.99
CA VAL A 109 2.50 -0.35 1.63
C VAL A 109 1.07 -0.15 1.14
N SER A 110 0.10 -0.37 2.03
CA SER A 110 -1.33 -0.22 1.73
C SER A 110 -1.79 1.22 1.95
N GLN A 111 -1.32 1.86 3.02
CA GLN A 111 -1.71 3.22 3.41
C GLN A 111 -0.61 3.92 4.22
N ILE A 112 -0.54 5.27 4.16
CA ILE A 112 0.29 6.09 5.05
C ILE A 112 -0.56 7.22 5.63
N GLU A 113 -0.56 7.36 6.96
CA GLU A 113 -1.28 8.43 7.67
C GLU A 113 -0.36 9.12 8.69
N GLY A 114 -0.81 10.24 9.26
CA GLY A 114 -0.07 10.91 10.32
C GLY A 114 -0.16 10.14 11.63
N ASP A 115 0.90 10.14 12.42
CA ASP A 115 0.89 9.51 13.75
C ASP A 115 0.19 10.42 14.78
N PRO A 116 -0.95 10.02 15.39
CA PRO A 116 -1.62 10.78 16.44
C PRO A 116 -0.72 11.07 17.65
N ASP A 117 0.25 10.20 17.92
CA ASP A 117 1.16 10.31 19.09
C ASP A 117 2.33 11.26 18.81
N SER A 118 2.43 11.78 17.59
CA SER A 118 3.43 12.77 17.20
C SER A 118 3.34 14.04 18.06
N PRO A 119 4.39 14.43 18.80
CA PRO A 119 4.38 15.66 19.58
C PRO A 119 4.31 16.91 18.69
N VAL A 120 4.78 16.79 17.44
CA VAL A 120 4.83 17.88 16.46
C VAL A 120 3.51 18.03 15.70
N SER A 121 3.01 16.92 15.13
CA SER A 121 1.93 16.97 14.14
C SER A 121 0.58 16.43 14.64
N ARG A 122 0.56 15.65 15.74
CA ARG A 122 -0.66 15.06 16.35
C ARG A 122 -1.61 14.44 15.32
N GLY A 123 -1.06 13.61 14.43
CA GLY A 123 -1.81 12.92 13.37
C GLY A 123 -2.07 13.72 12.09
N ARG A 124 -1.73 15.02 12.04
CA ARG A 124 -2.01 15.88 10.89
C ARG A 124 -0.88 15.83 9.87
N LEU A 125 -1.23 15.76 8.58
CA LEU A 125 -0.28 15.88 7.48
C LEU A 125 -0.74 16.98 6.52
N CYS A 126 0.22 17.74 5.99
CA CYS A 126 -0.02 18.64 4.86
C CYS A 126 -0.20 17.80 3.57
N PRO A 127 -0.63 18.38 2.42
CA PRO A 127 -0.90 17.60 1.22
C PRO A 127 0.30 16.80 0.72
N LYS A 128 1.54 17.29 0.94
CA LYS A 128 2.77 16.54 0.61
C LYS A 128 2.87 15.26 1.46
N GLY A 129 2.78 15.39 2.78
CA GLY A 129 2.86 14.26 3.70
C GLY A 129 1.72 13.25 3.48
N ALA A 130 0.49 13.73 3.27
CA ALA A 130 -0.65 12.86 2.98
C ALA A 130 -0.52 12.10 1.65
N ALA A 131 0.27 12.62 0.71
CA ALA A 131 0.57 11.98 -0.58
C ALA A 131 1.83 11.10 -0.57
N SER A 132 2.49 10.92 0.58
CA SER A 132 3.72 10.12 0.71
C SER A 132 3.58 8.67 0.23
N ARG A 133 2.39 8.06 0.34
CA ARG A 133 2.12 6.75 -0.27
C ARG A 133 2.35 6.77 -1.78
N SER A 134 1.82 7.78 -2.47
CA SER A 134 1.96 7.92 -3.92
C SER A 134 3.41 8.15 -4.35
N LEU A 135 4.24 8.74 -3.49
CA LEU A 135 5.69 8.87 -3.72
C LEU A 135 6.36 7.50 -3.77
N VAL A 136 6.12 6.64 -2.77
CA VAL A 136 6.81 5.35 -2.66
C VAL A 136 6.24 4.27 -3.59
N THR A 137 4.96 4.37 -3.97
CA THR A 137 4.29 3.44 -4.90
C THR A 137 4.14 4.00 -6.30
N SER A 138 4.87 5.06 -6.67
CA SER A 138 4.74 5.67 -8.00
C SER A 138 5.17 4.69 -9.10
N PRO A 139 4.39 4.54 -10.21
CA PRO A 139 4.82 3.76 -11.36
C PRO A 139 6.04 4.35 -12.08
N SER A 140 6.36 5.63 -11.83
CA SER A 140 7.56 6.29 -12.38
C SER A 140 8.84 6.04 -11.57
N ARG A 141 8.76 5.31 -10.44
CA ARG A 141 9.92 5.02 -9.61
C ARG A 141 10.94 4.20 -10.41
N GLN A 142 12.19 4.67 -10.45
CA GLN A 142 13.25 3.94 -11.13
C GLN A 142 13.59 2.67 -10.34
N ALA A 143 13.39 1.51 -10.96
CA ALA A 143 13.64 0.20 -10.35
C ALA A 143 14.85 -0.52 -10.94
N ARG A 144 15.45 0.02 -12.00
CA ARG A 144 16.61 -0.56 -12.69
C ARG A 144 17.73 0.45 -12.80
N VAL A 145 18.96 -0.04 -12.78
CA VAL A 145 20.12 0.78 -13.08
C VAL A 145 20.07 1.16 -14.56
N ARG A 146 20.16 2.46 -14.84
CA ARG A 146 20.21 2.98 -16.21
C ARG A 146 21.59 3.52 -16.51
N TYR A 147 22.09 3.17 -17.68
CA TYR A 147 23.36 3.64 -18.20
C TYR A 147 23.15 4.36 -19.53
N ARG A 148 23.91 5.44 -19.71
CA ARG A 148 23.95 6.19 -20.94
C ARG A 148 25.40 6.24 -21.42
N ARG A 149 25.64 5.72 -22.62
CA ARG A 149 26.98 5.71 -23.22
C ARG A 149 27.48 7.13 -23.51
N PRO A 150 28.81 7.36 -23.49
CA PRO A 150 29.40 8.59 -24.00
C PRO A 150 28.87 8.90 -25.41
N HIS A 151 28.46 10.14 -25.63
CA HIS A 151 27.84 10.62 -26.88
C HIS A 151 26.51 9.94 -27.28
N GLY A 152 25.95 9.05 -26.45
CA GLY A 152 24.66 8.42 -26.71
C GLY A 152 23.47 9.31 -26.36
N THR A 153 22.32 9.02 -26.97
CA THR A 153 21.03 9.68 -26.67
C THR A 153 20.08 8.80 -25.87
N ASP A 154 20.27 7.48 -25.94
CA ASP A 154 19.37 6.49 -25.36
C ASP A 154 19.89 5.92 -24.03
N TRP A 155 18.95 5.45 -23.21
CA TRP A 155 19.23 4.77 -21.95
C TRP A 155 19.19 3.26 -22.12
N GLU A 156 20.05 2.58 -21.39
CA GLU A 156 20.18 1.13 -21.38
C GLU A 156 20.09 0.60 -19.96
N ASP A 157 19.59 -0.62 -19.78
CA ASP A 157 19.62 -1.29 -18.48
C ASP A 157 20.98 -1.93 -18.25
N LEU A 158 21.53 -1.77 -17.05
CA LEU A 158 22.70 -2.51 -16.58
C LEU A 158 22.38 -3.31 -15.32
N ASP A 159 23.17 -4.36 -15.12
CA ASP A 159 23.27 -5.03 -13.83
C ASP A 159 23.93 -4.11 -12.79
N LEU A 160 23.54 -4.25 -11.52
CA LEU A 160 24.01 -3.40 -10.43
C LEU A 160 25.52 -3.57 -10.18
N ASP A 161 26.02 -4.80 -10.16
CA ASP A 161 27.43 -5.06 -9.88
C ASP A 161 28.31 -4.51 -11.01
N THR A 162 27.88 -4.73 -12.26
CA THR A 162 28.55 -4.15 -13.44
C THR A 162 28.63 -2.63 -13.34
N ALA A 163 27.54 -1.97 -12.93
CA ALA A 163 27.52 -0.51 -12.79
C ALA A 163 28.41 -0.03 -11.63
N LEU A 164 28.46 -0.74 -10.51
CA LEU A 164 29.30 -0.40 -9.38
C LEU A 164 30.79 -0.55 -9.71
N ASP A 165 31.19 -1.63 -10.38
CA ASP A 165 32.58 -1.82 -10.85
C ASP A 165 33.00 -0.70 -11.79
N MET A 166 32.12 -0.35 -12.73
CA MET A 166 32.30 0.76 -13.66
C MET A 166 32.47 2.11 -12.94
N ILE A 167 31.70 2.36 -11.88
CA ILE A 167 31.82 3.59 -11.07
C ILE A 167 33.14 3.58 -10.30
N ALA A 168 33.47 2.47 -9.64
CA ALA A 168 34.68 2.32 -8.84
C ALA A 168 35.94 2.53 -9.68
N GLU A 169 36.04 1.89 -10.86
CA GLU A 169 37.16 2.05 -11.79
C GLU A 169 37.36 3.52 -12.17
N ARG A 170 36.27 4.22 -12.53
CA ARG A 170 36.32 5.64 -12.89
C ARG A 170 36.75 6.52 -11.72
N VAL A 171 36.20 6.28 -10.53
CA VAL A 171 36.53 7.03 -9.31
C VAL A 171 38.02 6.86 -8.97
N ILE A 172 38.53 5.62 -9.00
CA ILE A 172 39.94 5.32 -8.72
C ILE A 172 40.83 6.01 -9.76
N ARG A 173 40.56 5.81 -11.05
CA ARG A 173 41.34 6.42 -12.13
C ARG A 173 41.37 7.94 -12.01
N THR A 174 40.22 8.58 -11.85
CA THR A 174 40.15 10.05 -11.72
C THR A 174 40.88 10.54 -10.48
N ARG A 175 40.77 9.83 -9.35
CA ARG A 175 41.51 10.18 -8.14
C ARG A 175 43.02 10.13 -8.37
N ASP A 176 43.51 9.08 -9.00
CA ASP A 176 44.95 8.90 -9.26
C ASP A 176 45.49 9.96 -10.24
N GLU A 177 44.72 10.28 -11.28
CA GLU A 177 45.07 11.30 -12.28
C GLU A 177 45.07 12.74 -11.72
N THR A 178 44.33 13.01 -10.65
CA THR A 178 44.10 14.36 -10.11
C THR A 178 44.53 14.52 -8.66
N TRP A 179 45.38 13.63 -8.17
CA TRP A 179 45.87 13.66 -6.79
C TRP A 179 46.94 14.75 -6.58
N GLU A 180 46.73 15.58 -5.56
CA GLU A 180 47.67 16.60 -5.11
C GLU A 180 48.21 16.22 -3.73
N SER A 181 49.46 15.74 -3.68
CA SER A 181 50.13 15.39 -2.41
C SER A 181 50.54 16.63 -1.62
N SER A 182 50.99 17.69 -2.29
CA SER A 182 51.53 18.90 -1.69
C SER A 182 51.41 20.12 -2.61
N THR A 183 51.49 21.33 -2.05
CA THR A 183 51.63 22.59 -2.80
C THR A 183 53.03 22.73 -3.40
N GLU A 184 53.23 23.74 -4.26
CA GLU A 184 54.56 24.13 -4.78
C GLU A 184 55.55 24.43 -3.64
N ASP A 185 55.08 25.06 -2.56
CA ASP A 185 55.88 25.37 -1.36
C ASP A 185 56.12 24.17 -0.43
N GLY A 186 55.72 22.96 -0.83
CA GLY A 186 55.93 21.72 -0.06
C GLY A 186 54.94 21.48 1.08
N THR A 187 53.88 22.29 1.22
CA THR A 187 52.83 22.06 2.23
C THR A 187 51.99 20.86 1.84
N ARG A 188 51.80 19.89 2.75
CA ARG A 188 51.01 18.68 2.47
C ARG A 188 49.54 19.02 2.25
N LEU A 189 48.97 18.53 1.14
CA LEU A 189 47.56 18.72 0.76
C LEU A 189 46.74 17.44 0.95
N ASN A 190 47.16 16.34 0.30
CA ASN A 190 46.43 15.06 0.24
C ASN A 190 44.97 15.22 -0.21
N ARG A 191 44.77 15.76 -1.40
CA ARG A 191 43.43 16.03 -1.95
C ARG A 191 43.32 15.68 -3.43
N THR A 192 42.10 15.66 -3.93
CA THR A 192 41.77 15.65 -5.36
C THR A 192 40.75 16.75 -5.67
N THR A 193 40.95 17.41 -6.80
CA THR A 193 40.03 18.40 -7.40
C THR A 193 39.26 17.83 -8.60
N GLY A 194 39.49 16.55 -8.96
CA GLY A 194 38.82 15.87 -10.06
C GLY A 194 37.45 15.29 -9.71
N ILE A 195 37.05 15.33 -8.43
CA ILE A 195 35.80 14.74 -7.93
C ILE A 195 35.04 15.78 -7.10
N ALA A 196 33.79 16.03 -7.51
CA ALA A 196 32.83 16.81 -6.74
C ALA A 196 31.60 15.97 -6.40
N SER A 197 30.96 16.27 -5.27
CA SER A 197 29.73 15.62 -4.82
C SER A 197 28.66 16.64 -4.44
N LEU A 198 27.44 16.38 -4.90
CA LEU A 198 26.23 17.11 -4.52
C LEU A 198 25.33 16.12 -3.76
N GLY A 199 25.39 16.19 -2.43
CA GLY A 199 24.72 15.28 -1.51
C GLY A 199 23.27 15.68 -1.20
N GLY A 200 22.61 14.84 -0.40
CA GLY A 200 21.20 15.00 -0.09
C GLY A 200 20.88 15.27 1.37
N ALA A 201 20.31 16.44 1.66
CA ALA A 201 19.53 16.71 2.87
C ALA A 201 18.28 15.81 3.01
N THR A 202 17.96 15.02 1.98
CA THR A 202 16.87 14.03 1.95
C THR A 202 17.32 12.63 2.36
N LEU A 203 18.62 12.40 2.53
CA LEU A 203 19.18 11.13 2.99
C LEU A 203 19.20 11.08 4.52
N ASP A 204 19.31 9.88 5.06
CA ASP A 204 19.43 9.69 6.50
C ASP A 204 20.74 10.29 7.03
N ASN A 205 20.79 10.57 8.34
CA ASN A 205 21.98 11.15 8.95
C ASN A 205 23.17 10.18 8.86
N GLU A 206 22.92 8.90 9.01
CA GLU A 206 23.89 7.81 8.93
C GLU A 206 24.47 7.71 7.52
N GLU A 207 23.62 7.83 6.49
CA GLU A 207 24.05 7.83 5.08
C GLU A 207 24.89 9.08 4.78
N ASN A 208 24.45 10.26 5.19
CA ASN A 208 25.22 11.51 5.06
C ASN A 208 26.58 11.40 5.77
N TYR A 209 26.62 10.79 6.95
CA TYR A 209 27.86 10.54 7.69
C TYR A 209 28.80 9.62 6.91
N LEU A 210 28.29 8.52 6.34
CA LEU A 210 29.08 7.60 5.52
C LEU A 210 29.58 8.27 4.23
N MET A 211 28.73 9.03 3.55
CA MET A 211 29.12 9.81 2.37
C MET A 211 30.24 10.79 2.70
N LYS A 212 30.13 11.52 3.81
CA LYS A 212 31.16 12.46 4.22
C LYS A 212 32.50 11.76 4.46
N LYS A 213 32.48 10.62 5.16
CA LYS A 213 33.69 9.81 5.37
C LYS A 213 34.29 9.30 4.06
N LEU A 214 33.45 8.79 3.15
CA LEU A 214 33.90 8.29 1.85
C LEU A 214 34.61 9.39 1.05
N TYR A 215 33.97 10.54 0.83
CA TYR A 215 34.55 11.60 0.00
C TYR A 215 35.78 12.24 0.65
N THR A 216 35.80 12.39 1.98
CA THR A 216 36.99 12.87 2.67
C THR A 216 38.13 11.85 2.62
N ALA A 217 37.87 10.54 2.71
CA ALA A 217 38.88 9.50 2.53
C ALA A 217 39.45 9.46 1.10
N LEU A 218 38.61 9.76 0.10
CA LEU A 218 39.06 9.93 -1.29
C LEU A 218 39.92 11.18 -1.48
N GLY A 219 39.89 12.13 -0.54
CA GLY A 219 40.56 13.44 -0.63
C GLY A 219 39.77 14.48 -1.40
N ALA A 220 38.49 14.24 -1.70
CA ALA A 220 37.63 15.20 -2.39
C ALA A 220 37.29 16.37 -1.45
N ILE A 221 37.38 17.60 -1.97
CA ILE A 221 37.11 18.82 -1.21
C ILE A 221 35.81 19.53 -1.64
N GLN A 222 35.35 19.28 -2.87
CA GLN A 222 34.15 19.90 -3.44
C GLN A 222 32.90 19.08 -3.07
N ILE A 223 32.55 19.11 -1.78
CA ILE A 223 31.41 18.36 -1.22
C ILE A 223 30.38 19.35 -0.71
N GLU A 224 29.27 19.49 -1.43
CA GLU A 224 28.20 20.45 -1.13
C GLU A 224 26.83 19.77 -1.11
N ASN A 225 25.83 20.42 -0.54
CA ASN A 225 24.44 19.97 -0.55
C ASN A 225 23.48 21.18 -0.55
N GLN A 226 22.19 20.92 -0.36
CA GLN A 226 21.15 21.95 -0.34
C GLN A 226 21.35 23.03 0.72
N ALA A 227 22.11 22.78 1.80
CA ALA A 227 22.32 23.76 2.87
C ALA A 227 23.21 24.95 2.44
N ARG A 228 23.85 24.89 1.27
CA ARG A 228 24.59 26.01 0.69
C ARG A 228 23.66 27.12 0.17
N ILE A 229 22.43 26.78 -0.20
CA ILE A 229 21.40 27.67 -0.76
C ILE A 229 20.52 28.18 0.38
#